data_AF-A0A160FB40-F1
#
_entry.id   AF-A0A160FB40-F1
#
_cell.length_a   1.000
_cell.length_b   1.000
_cell.length_c   1.000
_cell.angle_alpha   90.00
_cell.angle_beta   90.00
_cell.angle_gamma   90.00
#
_symmetry.space_group_name_H-M   'P 1'
#
loop_
_entity.id
_entity.type
_entity.pdbx_description
1 polymer ?
#
loop_
_entity_poly.entity_id
_entity_poly.type
_entity_poly.pdbx_seq_one_letter_code
_entity_poly.pdbx_strand_id
1 'polypeptide(L)'
;MEKQEWYLEYEIHINRPGLLGDIASLLGMLSINIVTINGVDDSRRGMLLRCRNNEQIERLSSILRTMDNITIIKLRQPRLLDRLAVRHGRYIQRDVDDKKTFRFVRNELGLLVDFMAEIFKEKGHKLIGIRGMPRVGKTESIVAASVCANKRWLFVSSTLIKQTVRSQLIEDEYSENNIFIMDGIVSTRRANERHWQLIRELMRLEATKVVEHPDIFVRHTEYSLDDFDYIIELRNDPSEEITYDVVDQQTLFSHDGFSEFDF
;
A
#
# COMPACT_ATOMS: atom_id res chain seq x y z
N MET A 1 -5.80 27.85 16.74
CA MET A 1 -5.34 27.83 15.34
C MET A 1 -4.84 26.42 15.04
N GLU A 2 -5.35 25.83 13.96
CA GLU A 2 -4.98 24.49 13.53
C GLU A 2 -3.53 24.50 13.05
N LYS A 3 -2.69 23.62 13.60
CA LYS A 3 -1.28 23.52 13.20
C LYS A 3 -1.22 22.86 11.82
N GLN A 4 -0.52 23.48 10.88
CA GLN A 4 -0.42 22.96 9.52
C GLN A 4 0.85 22.12 9.35
N GLU A 5 0.72 20.98 8.68
CA GLU A 5 1.86 20.13 8.32
C GLU A 5 2.33 20.43 6.90
N TRP A 6 3.65 20.44 6.74
CA TRP A 6 4.33 20.70 5.48
C TRP A 6 5.39 19.63 5.23
N TYR A 7 5.59 19.28 3.97
CA TYR A 7 6.68 18.43 3.52
C TYR A 7 7.73 19.26 2.81
N LEU A 8 8.95 19.18 3.31
CA LEU A 8 10.15 19.72 2.68
C LEU A 8 11.01 18.55 2.20
N GLU A 9 11.36 18.55 0.91
CA GLU A 9 12.35 17.65 0.33
C GLU A 9 13.43 18.50 -0.34
N TYR A 10 14.69 18.23 -0.03
CA TYR A 10 15.82 18.88 -0.67
C TYR A 10 16.92 17.89 -1.02
N GLU A 11 17.61 18.19 -2.10
CA GLU A 11 18.79 17.48 -2.58
C GLU A 11 20.04 18.20 -2.09
N ILE A 12 21.04 17.43 -1.68
CA ILE A 12 22.32 17.91 -1.16
C ILE A 12 23.35 17.80 -2.26
N HIS A 13 23.87 18.94 -2.70
CA HIS A 13 24.95 19.00 -3.71
C HIS A 13 26.33 18.95 -3.05
N ILE A 14 26.46 19.60 -1.90
CA ILE A 14 27.71 19.66 -1.14
C ILE A 14 27.42 19.19 0.29
N ASN A 15 27.79 17.94 0.57
CA ASN A 15 27.58 17.33 1.88
C ASN A 15 28.63 17.81 2.89
N ARG A 16 28.51 19.08 3.30
CA ARG A 16 29.36 19.66 4.34
C ARG A 16 28.90 19.19 5.72
N PRO A 17 29.83 18.84 6.63
CA PRO A 17 29.50 18.64 8.04
C PRO A 17 28.77 19.88 8.59
N GLY A 18 27.62 19.68 9.22
CA GLY A 18 26.82 20.76 9.82
C GLY A 18 25.64 21.28 8.99
N LEU A 19 25.50 20.93 7.70
CA LEU A 19 24.38 21.39 6.85
C LEU A 19 23.00 21.14 7.47
N LEU A 20 22.80 19.94 8.03
CA LEU A 20 21.56 19.61 8.73
C LEU A 20 21.35 20.49 9.98
N GLY A 21 22.44 20.79 10.69
CA GLY A 21 22.43 21.70 11.84
C GLY A 21 21.98 23.10 11.44
N ASP A 22 22.52 23.64 10.35
CA ASP A 22 22.14 24.96 9.85
C ASP A 22 20.65 25.04 9.51
N ILE A 23 20.12 24.04 8.80
CA ILE A 23 18.70 23.96 8.44
C ILE A 23 17.84 23.80 9.70
N ALA A 24 18.25 22.96 10.65
CA ALA A 24 17.54 22.77 11.92
C ALA A 24 17.51 24.06 12.76
N SER A 25 18.62 24.79 12.81
CA SER A 25 18.69 26.10 13.47
C SER A 25 17.77 27.12 12.80
N LEU A 26 17.74 27.16 11.47
CA LEU A 26 16.81 28.02 10.72
C LEU A 26 15.35 27.71 11.04
N LEU A 27 14.98 26.43 11.04
CA LEU A 27 13.63 25.98 11.41
C LEU A 27 13.28 26.41 12.84
N GLY A 28 14.23 26.26 13.78
CA GLY A 28 14.09 26.74 15.16
C GLY A 28 13.86 28.25 15.25
N MET A 29 14.65 29.07 14.54
CA MET A 29 14.48 30.53 14.50
C MET A 29 13.12 30.95 13.94
N LEU A 30 12.63 30.22 12.94
CA LEU A 30 11.31 30.45 12.36
C LEU A 30 10.17 29.86 13.20
N SER A 31 10.44 29.24 14.36
CA SER A 31 9.46 28.54 15.19
C SER A 31 8.68 27.44 14.43
N ILE A 32 9.38 26.72 13.56
CA ILE A 32 8.88 25.57 12.81
C ILE A 32 9.41 24.29 13.48
N ASN A 33 8.51 23.38 13.84
CA ASN A 33 8.90 22.13 14.47
C ASN A 33 9.18 21.06 13.41
N ILE A 34 10.25 20.28 13.59
CA ILE A 34 10.47 19.05 12.84
C ILE A 34 9.65 17.95 13.52
N VAL A 35 8.67 17.41 12.79
CA VAL A 35 7.89 16.23 13.23
C VAL A 35 8.70 14.97 12.98
N THR A 36 9.30 14.86 11.80
CA THR A 36 10.14 13.71 11.42
C THR A 36 11.13 14.15 10.34
N ILE A 37 12.30 13.54 10.33
CA ILE A 37 13.33 13.77 9.32
C ILE A 37 14.04 12.46 8.99
N ASN A 38 14.35 12.24 7.71
CA ASN A 38 15.17 11.12 7.28
C ASN A 38 15.84 11.40 5.92
N GLY A 39 16.89 10.63 5.60
CA GLY A 39 17.34 10.50 4.21
C GLY A 39 16.31 9.67 3.45
N VAL A 40 15.84 10.14 2.29
CA VAL A 40 14.86 9.41 1.45
C VAL A 40 15.51 8.80 0.21
N ASP A 41 16.75 9.20 -0.05
CA ASP A 41 17.66 8.74 -1.10
C ASP A 41 19.10 9.11 -0.70
N ASP A 42 20.11 8.66 -1.45
CA ASP A 42 21.54 8.89 -1.14
C ASP A 42 21.89 10.37 -0.95
N SER A 43 21.35 11.25 -1.80
CA SER A 43 21.58 12.70 -1.76
C SER A 43 20.38 13.50 -1.25
N ARG A 44 19.24 12.87 -0.94
CA ARG A 44 17.99 13.56 -0.66
C ARG A 44 17.51 13.36 0.75
N ARG A 45 17.04 14.45 1.37
CA ARG A 45 16.44 14.44 2.70
C ARG A 45 15.01 14.94 2.65
N GLY A 46 14.14 14.23 3.35
CA GLY A 46 12.76 14.63 3.56
C GLY A 46 12.53 15.02 5.02
N MET A 47 11.72 16.06 5.22
CA MET A 47 11.29 16.53 6.53
C MET A 47 9.78 16.74 6.55
N LEU A 48 9.12 16.20 7.57
CA LEU A 48 7.78 16.63 7.96
C LEU A 48 7.91 17.77 8.96
N LEU A 49 7.33 18.90 8.60
CA LEU A 49 7.40 20.14 9.35
C LEU A 49 6.02 20.48 9.90
N ARG A 50 5.98 21.13 11.05
CA ARG A 50 4.75 21.65 11.65
C ARG A 50 4.92 23.13 11.97
N CYS A 51 4.08 23.95 11.33
CA CYS A 51 4.07 25.39 11.51
C CYS A 51 2.70 25.88 12.01
N ARG A 52 2.66 27.15 12.44
CA ARG A 52 1.45 27.84 12.91
C ARG A 52 0.74 28.59 11.79
N ASN A 53 1.48 29.05 10.77
CA ASN A 53 0.94 29.76 9.62
C ASN A 53 1.81 29.54 8.35
N ASN A 54 1.28 29.95 7.20
CA ASN A 54 1.95 29.83 5.89
C ASN A 54 3.15 30.78 5.75
N GLU A 55 3.11 31.95 6.38
CA GLU A 55 4.18 32.96 6.30
C GLU A 55 5.53 32.40 6.80
N GLN A 56 5.50 31.53 7.82
CA GLN A 56 6.70 30.81 8.29
C GLN A 56 7.35 29.99 7.16
N ILE A 57 6.53 29.33 6.34
CA ILE A 57 7.00 28.49 5.22
C ILE A 57 7.48 29.34 4.05
N GLU A 58 6.82 30.46 3.77
CA GLU A 58 7.26 31.40 2.72
C GLU A 58 8.64 32.01 3.05
N ARG A 59 8.86 32.39 4.31
CA ARG A 59 10.17 32.84 4.81
C ARG A 59 11.21 31.74 4.73
N LEU A 60 10.87 30.53 5.18
CA LEU A 60 11.76 29.36 5.07
C LEU A 60 12.17 29.11 3.62
N SER A 61 11.21 29.07 2.70
CA SER A 61 11.43 28.87 1.26
C SER A 61 12.39 29.92 0.70
N SER A 62 12.18 31.19 1.04
CA SER A 62 13.01 32.29 0.56
C SER A 62 14.46 32.16 1.00
N ILE A 63 14.70 31.74 2.25
CA ILE A 63 16.06 31.55 2.80
C ILE A 63 16.72 30.28 2.25
N LEU A 64 15.99 29.17 2.18
CA LEU A 64 16.54 27.91 1.67
C LEU A 64 16.93 28.02 0.18
N ARG A 65 16.23 28.84 -0.61
CA ARG A 65 16.57 29.10 -2.02
C ARG A 65 17.87 29.87 -2.22
N THR A 66 18.39 30.54 -1.18
CA THR A 66 19.69 31.24 -1.26
C THR A 66 20.86 30.36 -0.82
N MET A 67 20.62 29.10 -0.44
CA MET A 67 21.67 28.17 -0.04
C MET A 67 22.22 27.39 -1.24
N ASP A 68 23.47 27.64 -1.62
CA ASP A 68 24.09 26.97 -2.79
C ASP A 68 24.32 25.46 -2.60
N ASN A 69 24.36 24.98 -1.36
CA ASN A 69 24.67 23.58 -1.05
C ASN A 69 23.49 22.63 -1.24
N ILE A 70 22.28 23.16 -1.43
CA ILE A 70 21.05 22.37 -1.55
C ILE A 70 20.16 22.87 -2.67
N THR A 71 19.23 22.03 -3.11
CA THR A 71 18.12 22.45 -3.95
C THR A 71 16.81 21.92 -3.38
N ILE A 72 15.82 22.81 -3.24
CA ILE A 72 14.48 22.41 -2.80
C ILE A 72 13.81 21.66 -3.94
N ILE A 73 13.49 20.40 -3.71
CA ILE A 73 12.77 19.54 -4.66
C ILE A 73 11.26 19.66 -4.44
N LYS A 74 10.81 19.66 -3.18
CA LYS A 74 9.39 19.82 -2.82
C LYS A 74 9.24 20.69 -1.58
N LEU A 75 8.28 21.60 -1.63
CA LEU A 75 7.80 22.33 -0.45
C LEU A 75 6.29 22.53 -0.59
N ARG A 76 5.51 21.62 0.02
CA ARG A 76 4.05 21.56 -0.12
C ARG A 76 3.41 20.80 1.02
N GLN A 77 2.08 20.75 1.08
CA GLN A 77 1.40 19.86 2.02
C GLN A 77 1.79 18.38 1.78
N PRO A 78 2.01 17.60 2.85
CA PRO A 78 2.45 16.21 2.76
C PRO A 78 1.36 15.31 2.17
N ARG A 79 1.72 14.50 1.18
CA ARG A 79 0.92 13.35 0.72
C ARG A 79 1.28 12.11 1.56
N LEU A 80 0.47 11.06 1.44
CA LEU A 80 0.71 9.77 2.08
C LEU A 80 2.14 9.25 1.84
N LEU A 81 2.57 9.24 0.58
CA LEU A 81 3.92 8.78 0.23
C LEU A 81 5.02 9.63 0.81
N ASP A 82 4.81 10.94 0.92
CA ASP A 82 5.80 11.85 1.50
C ASP A 82 6.02 11.48 2.98
N ARG A 83 4.94 11.17 3.71
CA ARG A 83 5.02 10.73 5.11
C ARG A 83 5.74 9.39 5.27
N LEU A 84 5.40 8.42 4.43
CA LEU A 84 6.00 7.09 4.46
C LEU A 84 7.48 7.12 4.07
N ALA A 85 7.83 7.92 3.05
CA ALA A 85 9.22 8.04 2.62
C ALA A 85 10.11 8.57 3.73
N VAL A 86 9.67 9.60 4.46
CA VAL A 86 10.41 10.12 5.62
C VAL A 86 10.45 9.11 6.76
N ARG A 87 9.34 8.42 7.07
CA ARG A 87 9.30 7.44 8.17
C ARG A 87 10.27 6.28 7.93
N HIS A 88 10.33 5.75 6.72
CA HIS A 88 11.13 4.57 6.39
C HIS A 88 12.48 4.87 5.74
N GLY A 89 12.73 6.13 5.40
CA GLY A 89 13.99 6.59 4.83
C GLY A 89 14.26 6.12 3.41
N ARG A 90 13.21 5.95 2.59
CA ARG A 90 13.32 5.54 1.19
C ARG A 90 12.06 5.89 0.41
N TYR A 91 12.16 6.10 -0.91
CA TYR A 91 10.96 6.23 -1.75
C TYR A 91 10.22 4.90 -1.92
N ILE A 92 8.90 4.98 -2.03
CA ILE A 92 8.07 3.87 -2.52
C ILE A 92 8.09 3.92 -4.05
N GLN A 93 8.50 2.83 -4.68
CA GLN A 93 8.53 2.72 -6.14
C GLN A 93 7.11 2.57 -6.69
N ARG A 94 6.79 3.38 -7.70
CA ARG A 94 5.58 3.25 -8.51
C ARG A 94 5.95 2.70 -9.88
N ASP A 95 5.00 2.01 -10.49
CA ASP A 95 5.09 1.71 -11.91
C ASP A 95 5.12 3.03 -12.71
N VAL A 96 5.89 3.05 -13.80
CA VAL A 96 6.07 4.23 -14.67
C VAL A 96 4.81 4.46 -15.49
N ASP A 97 4.18 3.39 -15.92
CA ASP A 97 3.02 3.39 -16.82
C ASP A 97 1.71 3.37 -16.02
N ASP A 98 1.72 2.75 -14.82
CA ASP A 98 0.53 2.64 -13.97
C ASP A 98 0.68 3.28 -12.59
N LYS A 99 0.11 4.49 -12.43
CA LYS A 99 0.19 5.26 -11.17
C LYS A 99 -0.51 4.60 -9.98
N LYS A 100 -1.40 3.62 -10.20
CA LYS A 100 -2.07 2.87 -9.12
C LYS A 100 -1.27 1.64 -8.68
N THR A 101 -0.22 1.28 -9.41
CA THR A 101 0.63 0.12 -9.10
C THR A 101 1.86 0.52 -8.25
N PHE A 102 1.99 -0.10 -7.09
CA PHE A 102 3.05 0.12 -6.11
C PHE A 102 3.86 -1.15 -5.91
N ARG A 103 5.19 -1.05 -6.01
CA ARG A 103 6.08 -2.21 -5.91
C ARG A 103 6.84 -2.17 -4.60
N PHE A 104 6.85 -3.32 -3.92
CA PHE A 104 7.56 -3.56 -2.68
C PHE A 104 8.35 -4.86 -2.79
N VAL A 105 9.47 -4.92 -2.09
CA VAL A 105 10.23 -6.15 -1.90
C VAL A 105 10.01 -6.72 -0.49
N ARG A 106 10.27 -8.00 -0.30
CA ARG A 106 9.97 -8.70 0.97
C ARG A 106 10.69 -8.10 2.19
N ASN A 107 11.88 -7.53 2.01
CA ASN A 107 12.58 -6.83 3.09
C ASN A 107 11.94 -5.47 3.45
N GLU A 108 10.92 -5.03 2.70
CA GLU A 108 10.12 -3.82 2.92
C GLU A 108 8.73 -4.10 3.48
N LEU A 109 8.47 -5.32 3.99
CA LEU A 109 7.17 -5.68 4.57
C LEU A 109 6.66 -4.67 5.60
N GLY A 110 7.53 -4.10 6.43
CA GLY A 110 7.14 -3.05 7.38
C GLY A 110 6.63 -1.77 6.72
N LEU A 111 7.25 -1.36 5.61
CA LEU A 111 6.81 -0.20 4.82
C LEU A 111 5.49 -0.49 4.09
N LEU A 112 5.33 -1.71 3.55
CA LEU A 112 4.08 -2.16 2.95
C LEU A 112 2.93 -2.17 3.97
N VAL A 113 3.17 -2.67 5.18
CA VAL A 113 2.19 -2.69 6.27
C VAL A 113 1.75 -1.28 6.63
N ASP A 114 2.69 -0.36 6.83
CA ASP A 114 2.39 1.05 7.11
C ASP A 114 1.62 1.71 5.96
N PHE A 115 1.99 1.42 4.70
CA PHE A 115 1.29 1.92 3.52
C PHE A 115 -0.17 1.48 3.46
N MET A 116 -0.42 0.17 3.58
CA MET A 116 -1.79 -0.36 3.57
C MET A 116 -2.58 0.11 4.78
N ALA A 117 -1.97 0.20 5.97
CA ALA A 117 -2.65 0.64 7.17
C ALA A 117 -3.16 2.08 7.05
N GLU A 118 -2.43 2.95 6.35
CA GLU A 118 -2.91 4.32 6.07
C GLU A 118 -4.06 4.32 5.06
N ILE A 119 -4.01 3.50 4.01
CA ILE A 119 -5.13 3.35 3.05
C ILE A 119 -6.37 2.83 3.77
N PHE A 120 -6.24 1.83 4.64
CA PHE A 120 -7.35 1.23 5.38
C PHE A 120 -8.04 2.20 6.35
N LYS A 121 -7.38 3.30 6.74
CA LYS A 121 -7.98 4.36 7.57
C LYS A 121 -8.84 5.32 6.74
N GLU A 122 -8.69 5.34 5.42
CA GLU A 122 -9.57 6.12 4.55
C GLU A 122 -11.02 5.61 4.64
N LYS A 123 -11.98 6.51 4.51
CA LYS A 123 -13.41 6.16 4.49
C LYS A 123 -13.87 5.87 3.07
N GLY A 124 -14.92 5.08 2.96
CA GLY A 124 -15.60 4.77 1.70
C GLY A 124 -15.10 3.50 1.03
N HIS A 125 -15.56 3.31 -0.20
CA HIS A 125 -15.18 2.18 -1.02
C HIS A 125 -13.69 2.25 -1.41
N LYS A 126 -12.96 1.16 -1.14
CA LYS A 126 -11.58 0.98 -1.62
C LYS A 126 -11.41 -0.44 -2.13
N LEU A 127 -10.99 -0.60 -3.38
CA LEU A 127 -10.67 -1.89 -3.98
C LEU A 127 -9.15 -1.98 -4.21
N ILE A 128 -8.51 -2.89 -3.49
CA ILE A 128 -7.06 -3.04 -3.46
C ILE A 128 -6.71 -4.43 -3.96
N GLY A 129 -5.85 -4.51 -4.96
CA GLY A 129 -5.33 -5.76 -5.49
C GLY A 129 -3.95 -6.02 -4.93
N ILE A 130 -3.67 -7.26 -4.51
CA ILE A 130 -2.31 -7.66 -4.13
C ILE A 130 -1.82 -8.81 -5.00
N ARG A 131 -0.69 -8.56 -5.64
CA ARG A 131 0.07 -9.48 -6.48
C ARG A 131 1.34 -9.90 -5.77
N GLY A 132 1.87 -11.05 -6.19
CA GLY A 132 3.11 -11.60 -5.66
C GLY A 132 3.10 -13.12 -5.66
N MET A 133 4.30 -13.69 -5.66
CA MET A 133 4.49 -15.15 -5.64
C MET A 133 3.90 -15.77 -4.37
N PRO A 134 3.57 -17.09 -4.38
CA PRO A 134 3.14 -17.78 -3.17
C PRO A 134 4.16 -17.62 -2.02
N ARG A 135 3.67 -17.45 -0.79
CA ARG A 135 4.48 -17.34 0.45
C ARG A 135 5.40 -16.11 0.54
N VAL A 136 5.22 -15.09 -0.31
CA VAL A 136 5.99 -13.82 -0.22
C VAL A 136 5.56 -12.92 0.95
N GLY A 137 4.40 -13.20 1.58
CA GLY A 137 3.89 -12.47 2.74
C GLY A 137 2.63 -11.63 2.47
N LYS A 138 1.89 -11.88 1.37
CA LYS A 138 0.70 -11.12 0.97
C LYS A 138 -0.34 -11.08 2.10
N THR A 139 -0.83 -12.25 2.49
CA THR A 139 -1.91 -12.35 3.47
C THR A 139 -1.49 -11.85 4.85
N GLU A 140 -0.26 -12.16 5.27
CA GLU A 140 0.31 -11.69 6.54
C GLU A 140 0.40 -10.16 6.57
N SER A 141 0.79 -9.54 5.46
CA SER A 141 0.87 -8.09 5.36
C SER A 141 -0.52 -7.42 5.45
N ILE A 142 -1.56 -8.01 4.83
CA ILE A 142 -2.93 -7.51 4.92
C ILE A 142 -3.44 -7.57 6.37
N VAL A 143 -3.23 -8.71 7.04
CA VAL A 143 -3.65 -8.89 8.44
C VAL A 143 -2.91 -7.90 9.35
N ALA A 144 -1.59 -7.78 9.20
CA ALA A 144 -0.79 -6.83 9.99
C ALA A 144 -1.25 -5.37 9.77
N ALA A 145 -1.51 -4.97 8.52
CA ALA A 145 -2.01 -3.64 8.20
C ALA A 145 -3.42 -3.40 8.77
N SER A 146 -4.29 -4.41 8.79
CA SER A 146 -5.62 -4.35 9.40
C SER A 146 -5.53 -4.06 10.90
N VAL A 147 -4.62 -4.74 11.60
CA VAL A 147 -4.33 -4.51 13.02
C VAL A 147 -3.78 -3.10 13.24
N CYS A 148 -2.80 -2.66 12.46
CA CYS A 148 -2.22 -1.31 12.52
C CYS A 148 -3.25 -0.19 12.25
N ALA A 149 -4.26 -0.47 11.42
CA ALA A 149 -5.36 0.44 11.12
C ALA A 149 -6.50 0.39 12.16
N ASN A 150 -6.43 -0.50 13.15
CA ASN A 150 -7.50 -0.79 14.10
C ASN A 150 -8.83 -1.16 13.38
N LYS A 151 -8.72 -1.96 12.32
CA LYS A 151 -9.84 -2.48 11.52
C LYS A 151 -9.94 -3.99 11.72
N ARG A 152 -11.17 -4.51 11.79
CA ARG A 152 -11.39 -5.96 11.80
C ARG A 152 -11.21 -6.48 10.37
N TRP A 153 -10.69 -7.69 10.21
CA TRP A 153 -10.57 -8.32 8.90
C TRP A 153 -11.43 -9.58 8.81
N LEU A 154 -11.97 -9.85 7.63
CA LEU A 154 -12.82 -11.00 7.35
C LEU A 154 -12.34 -11.70 6.09
N PHE A 155 -12.00 -12.99 6.22
CA PHE A 155 -11.70 -13.84 5.07
C PHE A 155 -12.99 -14.32 4.41
N VAL A 156 -13.28 -13.77 3.24
CA VAL A 156 -14.38 -14.19 2.35
C VAL A 156 -13.93 -15.40 1.53
N SER A 157 -12.70 -15.34 0.99
CA SER A 157 -11.98 -16.47 0.42
C SER A 157 -10.49 -16.39 0.76
N SER A 158 -9.86 -17.50 1.16
CA SER A 158 -8.44 -17.54 1.52
C SER A 158 -7.86 -18.95 1.60
N THR A 159 -6.57 -19.10 1.31
CA THR A 159 -5.81 -20.34 1.52
C THR A 159 -5.26 -20.53 2.94
N LEU A 160 -5.18 -19.48 3.79
CA LEU A 160 -4.43 -19.53 5.07
C LEU A 160 -5.07 -20.37 6.17
N ILE A 161 -6.41 -20.51 6.20
CA ILE A 161 -7.11 -21.25 7.25
C ILE A 161 -8.16 -22.15 6.59
N LYS A 162 -7.91 -23.47 6.59
CA LYS A 162 -8.80 -24.52 6.08
C LYS A 162 -9.36 -24.31 4.65
N GLN A 163 -8.76 -23.45 3.84
CA GLN A 163 -9.31 -23.03 2.54
C GLN A 163 -10.76 -22.54 2.70
N THR A 164 -10.93 -21.37 3.30
CA THR A 164 -12.25 -20.81 3.59
C THR A 164 -12.87 -20.24 2.32
N VAL A 165 -14.13 -20.58 2.05
CA VAL A 165 -15.02 -19.94 1.06
C VAL A 165 -16.35 -19.69 1.75
N ARG A 166 -16.71 -18.43 1.98
CA ARG A 166 -17.97 -18.05 2.62
C ARG A 166 -19.05 -17.81 1.57
N SER A 167 -20.27 -18.27 1.82
CA SER A 167 -21.43 -18.01 0.94
C SER A 167 -22.41 -17.00 1.53
N GLN A 168 -22.20 -16.55 2.76
CA GLN A 168 -22.98 -15.51 3.44
C GLN A 168 -22.16 -14.93 4.59
N LEU A 169 -22.52 -13.73 5.04
CA LEU A 169 -22.06 -13.13 6.29
C LEU A 169 -23.25 -12.93 7.22
N ILE A 170 -22.98 -12.86 8.53
CA ILE A 170 -23.99 -12.44 9.51
C ILE A 170 -24.12 -10.92 9.49
N GLU A 171 -25.25 -10.39 9.98
CA GLU A 171 -25.58 -8.96 9.89
C GLU A 171 -24.48 -8.04 10.45
N ASP A 172 -23.94 -8.37 11.62
CA ASP A 172 -22.87 -7.60 12.27
C ASP A 172 -21.53 -7.59 11.51
N GLU A 173 -21.34 -8.49 10.54
CA GLU A 173 -20.14 -8.54 9.72
C GLU A 173 -20.20 -7.55 8.54
N TYR A 174 -21.38 -7.04 8.17
CA TYR A 174 -21.54 -6.00 7.14
C TYR A 174 -21.23 -4.61 7.70
N SER A 175 -19.95 -4.37 7.99
CA SER A 175 -19.48 -3.09 8.54
C SER A 175 -18.45 -2.42 7.63
N GLU A 176 -18.57 -1.10 7.46
CA GLU A 176 -17.55 -0.23 6.84
C GLU A 176 -16.20 -0.23 7.60
N ASN A 177 -16.21 -0.68 8.85
CA ASN A 177 -15.01 -0.84 9.67
C ASN A 177 -14.32 -2.20 9.50
N ASN A 178 -14.87 -3.07 8.65
CA ASN A 178 -14.27 -4.34 8.31
C ASN A 178 -13.51 -4.24 6.98
N ILE A 179 -12.41 -4.98 6.88
CA ILE A 179 -11.67 -5.22 5.65
C ILE A 179 -12.04 -6.61 5.15
N PHE A 180 -12.56 -6.69 3.93
CA PHE A 180 -12.97 -7.95 3.32
C PHE A 180 -11.85 -8.47 2.43
N ILE A 181 -11.34 -9.66 2.76
CA ILE A 181 -10.22 -10.28 2.07
C ILE A 181 -10.74 -11.41 1.18
N MET A 182 -10.42 -11.32 -0.10
CA MET A 182 -10.80 -12.28 -1.13
C MET A 182 -9.54 -12.77 -1.84
N ASP A 183 -9.57 -14.00 -2.32
CA ASP A 183 -8.53 -14.58 -3.16
C ASP A 183 -9.15 -15.04 -4.48
N GLY A 184 -8.73 -14.42 -5.58
CA GLY A 184 -9.23 -14.71 -6.93
C GLY A 184 -9.03 -16.17 -7.35
N ILE A 185 -7.95 -16.83 -6.91
CA ILE A 185 -7.71 -18.25 -7.19
C ILE A 185 -8.71 -19.11 -6.44
N VAL A 186 -8.87 -18.85 -5.14
CA VAL A 186 -9.72 -19.67 -4.26
C VAL A 186 -11.19 -19.52 -4.63
N SER A 187 -11.63 -18.28 -4.89
CA SER A 187 -12.98 -17.99 -5.37
C SER A 187 -13.25 -18.72 -6.68
N THR A 188 -12.38 -18.62 -7.68
CA THR A 188 -12.60 -19.29 -8.97
C THR A 188 -12.68 -20.81 -8.85
N ARG A 189 -11.82 -21.44 -8.05
CA ARG A 189 -11.73 -22.91 -7.98
C ARG A 189 -12.86 -23.57 -7.19
N ARG A 190 -13.50 -22.87 -6.25
CA ARG A 190 -14.37 -23.48 -5.24
C ARG A 190 -15.66 -22.72 -4.95
N ALA A 191 -15.88 -21.57 -5.57
CA ALA A 191 -17.10 -20.81 -5.38
C ALA A 191 -18.31 -21.51 -5.98
N ASN A 192 -19.40 -21.50 -5.22
CA ASN A 192 -20.74 -21.68 -5.75
C ASN A 192 -21.35 -20.32 -6.10
N GLU A 193 -22.52 -20.31 -6.74
CA GLU A 193 -23.23 -19.07 -7.09
C GLU A 193 -23.49 -18.17 -5.87
N ARG A 194 -23.74 -18.75 -4.69
CA ARG A 194 -23.95 -17.98 -3.44
C ARG A 194 -22.71 -17.22 -3.00
N HIS A 195 -21.51 -17.78 -3.21
CA HIS A 195 -20.26 -17.05 -2.94
C HIS A 195 -20.10 -15.85 -3.87
N TRP A 196 -20.43 -16.01 -5.15
CA TRP A 196 -20.39 -14.89 -6.11
C TRP A 196 -21.44 -13.83 -5.77
N GLN A 197 -22.62 -14.24 -5.32
CA GLN A 197 -23.63 -13.32 -4.82
C GLN A 197 -23.08 -12.53 -3.61
N LEU A 198 -22.44 -13.19 -2.65
CA LEU A 198 -21.81 -12.51 -1.52
C LEU A 198 -20.74 -11.51 -1.98
N ILE A 199 -19.90 -11.86 -2.95
CA ILE A 199 -18.91 -10.93 -3.51
C ILE A 199 -19.62 -9.69 -4.08
N ARG A 200 -20.66 -9.85 -4.91
CA ARG A 200 -21.40 -8.71 -5.49
C ARG A 200 -22.04 -7.83 -4.41
N GLU A 201 -22.56 -8.42 -3.35
CA GLU A 201 -23.09 -7.69 -2.19
C GLU A 201 -22.00 -6.89 -1.50
N LEU A 202 -20.85 -7.51 -1.23
CA LEU A 202 -19.70 -6.85 -0.61
C LEU A 202 -19.18 -5.71 -1.48
N MET A 203 -19.09 -5.88 -2.79
CA MET A 203 -18.60 -4.84 -3.70
C MET A 203 -19.45 -3.56 -3.62
N ARG A 204 -20.74 -3.64 -3.29
CA ARG A 204 -21.61 -2.47 -3.08
C ARG A 204 -21.45 -1.77 -1.72
N LEU A 205 -20.81 -2.43 -0.76
CA LEU A 205 -20.59 -1.87 0.57
C LEU A 205 -19.50 -0.78 0.53
N GLU A 206 -19.66 0.32 1.25
CA GLU A 206 -18.66 1.39 1.37
C GLU A 206 -17.51 1.02 2.34
N ALA A 207 -16.90 -0.14 2.10
CA ALA A 207 -15.81 -0.71 2.88
C ALA A 207 -14.58 -0.98 2.00
N THR A 208 -13.46 -1.27 2.67
CA THR A 208 -12.23 -1.71 2.00
C THR A 208 -12.30 -3.19 1.64
N LYS A 209 -11.96 -3.51 0.40
CA LYS A 209 -11.82 -4.87 -0.12
C LYS A 209 -10.39 -5.07 -0.58
N VAL A 210 -9.81 -6.19 -0.18
CA VAL A 210 -8.49 -6.61 -0.65
C VAL A 210 -8.64 -7.91 -1.40
N VAL A 211 -8.22 -7.92 -2.67
CA VAL A 211 -8.25 -9.08 -3.55
C VAL A 211 -6.82 -9.55 -3.79
N GLU A 212 -6.48 -10.73 -3.27
CA GLU A 212 -5.30 -11.45 -3.71
C GLU A 212 -5.54 -12.04 -5.10
N HIS A 213 -4.49 -12.05 -5.93
CA HIS A 213 -4.57 -12.53 -7.32
C HIS A 213 -5.65 -11.78 -8.14
N PRO A 214 -5.59 -10.44 -8.20
CA PRO A 214 -6.60 -9.62 -8.88
C PRO A 214 -6.73 -9.98 -10.36
N ASP A 215 -5.65 -10.41 -11.00
CA ASP A 215 -5.61 -10.83 -12.41
C ASP A 215 -6.52 -12.03 -12.70
N ILE A 216 -6.70 -12.92 -11.72
CA ILE A 216 -7.59 -14.09 -11.85
C ILE A 216 -9.01 -13.67 -11.49
N PHE A 217 -9.19 -12.82 -10.49
CA PHE A 217 -10.50 -12.30 -10.09
C PHE A 217 -11.24 -11.60 -11.25
N VAL A 218 -10.55 -10.73 -12.00
CA VAL A 218 -11.16 -9.98 -13.13
C VAL A 218 -11.51 -10.87 -14.32
N ARG A 219 -10.85 -12.01 -14.51
CA ARG A 219 -11.19 -12.96 -15.59
C ARG A 219 -12.54 -13.64 -15.39
N HIS A 220 -13.02 -13.70 -14.14
CA HIS A 220 -14.22 -14.42 -13.74
C HIS A 220 -15.34 -13.53 -13.20
N THR A 221 -15.17 -12.21 -13.27
CA THR A 221 -16.15 -11.23 -12.77
C THR A 221 -16.39 -10.13 -13.79
N GLU A 222 -17.36 -9.28 -13.54
CA GLU A 222 -17.64 -8.08 -14.32
C GLU A 222 -16.61 -6.95 -14.14
N TYR A 223 -15.66 -7.12 -13.21
CA TYR A 223 -14.65 -6.12 -12.89
C TYR A 223 -13.42 -6.23 -13.79
N SER A 224 -12.73 -5.12 -13.92
CA SER A 224 -11.46 -4.97 -14.61
C SER A 224 -10.36 -4.54 -13.63
N LEU A 225 -9.10 -4.61 -14.06
CA LEU A 225 -8.00 -4.04 -13.27
C LEU A 225 -8.10 -2.51 -13.11
N ASP A 226 -8.93 -1.85 -13.92
CA ASP A 226 -9.18 -0.41 -13.84
C ASP A 226 -10.13 0.00 -12.73
N ASP A 227 -10.92 -0.94 -12.21
CA ASP A 227 -11.78 -0.72 -11.06
C ASP A 227 -11.01 -0.71 -9.72
N PHE A 228 -9.75 -1.12 -9.73
CA PHE A 228 -8.89 -1.12 -8.55
C PHE A 228 -8.31 0.28 -8.28
N ASP A 229 -8.50 0.77 -7.06
CA ASP A 229 -7.90 2.02 -6.59
C ASP A 229 -6.38 1.89 -6.42
N TYR A 230 -5.92 0.69 -6.03
CA TYR A 230 -4.53 0.37 -5.79
C TYR A 230 -4.21 -1.05 -6.23
N ILE A 231 -3.07 -1.24 -6.89
CA ILE A 231 -2.46 -2.54 -7.11
C ILE A 231 -1.12 -2.55 -6.38
N ILE A 232 -0.91 -3.56 -5.54
CA ILE A 232 0.30 -3.75 -4.75
C ILE A 232 1.01 -4.98 -5.29
N GLU A 233 2.28 -4.83 -5.64
CA GLU A 233 3.14 -5.93 -6.05
C GLU A 233 4.17 -6.19 -4.96
N LEU A 234 4.08 -7.37 -4.34
CA LEU A 234 5.04 -7.82 -3.34
C LEU A 234 5.95 -8.89 -3.96
N ARG A 235 7.24 -8.55 -4.05
CA ARG A 235 8.28 -9.36 -4.71
C ARG A 235 9.32 -9.86 -3.70
N ASN A 236 10.03 -10.94 -4.01
CA ASN A 236 11.20 -11.38 -3.25
C ASN A 236 12.41 -10.45 -3.50
N ASP A 237 12.60 -10.03 -4.75
CA ASP A 237 13.64 -9.11 -5.19
C ASP A 237 13.10 -8.14 -6.26
N PRO A 238 13.78 -7.02 -6.54
CA PRO A 238 13.26 -6.00 -7.46
C PRO A 238 13.03 -6.50 -8.89
N SER A 239 13.80 -7.49 -9.33
CA SER A 239 13.73 -8.06 -10.68
C SER A 239 12.71 -9.20 -10.84
N GLU A 240 12.13 -9.69 -9.75
CA GLU A 240 11.16 -10.79 -9.80
C GLU A 240 9.95 -10.42 -10.66
N GLU A 241 9.68 -11.23 -11.68
CA GLU A 241 8.46 -11.17 -12.47
C GLU A 241 7.37 -11.99 -11.78
N ILE A 242 6.22 -11.35 -11.53
CA ILE A 242 5.08 -12.01 -10.93
C ILE A 242 4.31 -12.73 -12.05
N THR A 243 4.52 -14.04 -12.16
CA THR A 243 3.84 -14.90 -13.12
C THR A 243 2.88 -15.84 -12.41
N TYR A 244 1.72 -16.07 -13.04
CA TYR A 244 0.66 -16.93 -12.50
C TYR A 244 0.49 -18.24 -13.30
N ASP A 245 1.35 -18.48 -14.29
CA ASP A 245 1.27 -19.61 -15.24
C ASP A 245 1.34 -20.99 -14.54
N VAL A 246 1.97 -21.06 -13.37
CA VAL A 246 2.05 -22.32 -12.58
C VAL A 246 0.70 -22.68 -11.97
N VAL A 247 -0.17 -21.69 -11.71
CA VAL A 247 -1.55 -21.93 -11.26
C VAL A 247 -2.39 -22.47 -12.42
N ASP A 248 -2.11 -22.01 -13.66
CA ASP A 248 -2.74 -22.46 -14.90
C ASP A 248 -2.31 -23.90 -15.29
N GLN A 249 -1.08 -24.33 -14.99
CA GLN A 249 -0.64 -25.72 -15.25
C GLN A 249 -1.25 -26.73 -14.27
N GLN A 250 -1.40 -26.39 -12.98
CA GLN A 250 -2.13 -27.26 -12.05
C GLN A 250 -3.63 -27.36 -12.38
N THR A 251 -4.20 -26.38 -13.09
CA THR A 251 -5.58 -26.46 -13.62
C THR A 251 -5.73 -27.44 -14.78
N LEU A 252 -4.69 -27.70 -15.57
CA LEU A 252 -4.72 -28.75 -16.60
C LEU A 252 -4.58 -30.15 -15.99
N PHE A 253 -3.67 -30.33 -15.02
CA PHE A 253 -3.43 -31.63 -14.37
C PHE A 253 -4.46 -32.04 -13.30
N SER A 254 -5.43 -31.19 -12.98
CA SER A 254 -6.54 -31.55 -12.08
C SER A 254 -7.88 -31.75 -12.81
N HIS A 255 -7.90 -31.60 -14.14
CA HIS A 255 -9.07 -31.91 -14.97
C HIS A 255 -8.89 -33.15 -15.87
N ASP A 256 -7.68 -33.66 -16.05
CA ASP A 256 -7.44 -34.92 -16.78
C ASP A 256 -6.77 -35.98 -15.89
N GLY A 257 -7.52 -37.04 -15.59
CA GLY A 257 -6.95 -38.36 -15.29
C GLY A 257 -7.04 -38.86 -13.85
N PHE A 258 -8.24 -39.26 -13.41
CA PHE A 258 -8.38 -40.44 -12.54
C PHE A 258 -9.55 -41.29 -13.04
N SER A 259 -9.36 -41.89 -14.22
CA SER A 259 -10.01 -43.14 -14.61
C SER A 259 -8.97 -44.26 -14.52
N GLU A 260 -9.28 -45.27 -13.72
CA GLU A 260 -8.71 -46.63 -13.65
C GLU A 260 -7.20 -46.79 -13.38
N PHE A 261 -6.87 -47.51 -12.30
CA PHE A 261 -6.29 -48.86 -12.42
C PHE A 261 -6.61 -49.71 -11.18
N ASP A 262 -7.08 -50.92 -11.45
CA ASP A 262 -7.39 -52.03 -10.54
C ASP A 262 -6.23 -52.43 -9.61
N PHE A 263 -6.59 -52.83 -8.38
CA PHE A 263 -6.23 -54.12 -7.75
C PHE A 263 -7.26 -54.48 -6.67
#